data_AF-A0A3Q9JZR7-F1
#
_entry.id   AF-A0A3Q9JZR7-F1
#
_cell.length_a   1.000
_cell.length_b   1.000
_cell.length_c   1.000
_cell.angle_alpha   90.00
_cell.angle_beta   90.00
_cell.angle_gamma   90.00
#
_symmetry.space_group_name_H-M   'P 1'
#
loop_
_entity.id
_entity.type
_entity.pdbx_description
1 polymer ?
#
loop_
_entity_poly.entity_id
_entity_poly.type
_entity_poly.pdbx_seq_one_letter_code
_entity_poly.pdbx_strand_id
1 'polypeptide(L)'
;MPSMPVPPQDAPNRPPRLARPDALPWLPEPGFALPSPDGVEDFWADVRRRGTPLVAPDPAGRADHAAVTFLWRGDARTRAVQVLPNKLADPRNPEGNLMARAPGTDIWHWTVRLRHDWRGTYDLFVDEGDGPGPDSPDYWRRLRTQGRADPYNDRRLPRRWGGDPVSYAELPGAPDALDWAPRPGVPRGTVGEHQVPSGHLGSDRRVWLYQPAGGARETAELPVLVLLDGEHWQPRLGVAHLLDNLIADGRIPPLAAVLPDSVDAGTRWAELSCRPEFVAFLTDELLPWMAGRLPVTGDPARTVIAGQSLGGLTAAYAAYSAPHRFGNALAQSGSFWWPDGPEAEWLTGALAAAPRLPVRFWLSFGEQEWVALPAARRLRETLTAAGYDDAVYREFNGGHDYLCWRTELADGLVGLLSPDGAASRTAQTAA
;
A
#
# COMPACT_ATOMS: atom_id res chain seq x y z
N MET A 1 18.50 5.59 -29.57
CA MET A 1 17.81 4.77 -28.56
C MET A 1 17.25 3.55 -29.29
N PRO A 2 17.47 2.31 -28.85
CA PRO A 2 16.68 1.18 -29.35
C PRO A 2 15.20 1.52 -29.18
N SER A 3 14.36 1.11 -30.14
CA SER A 3 12.91 1.31 -30.04
C SER A 3 12.41 0.65 -28.76
N MET A 4 11.72 1.42 -27.90
CA MET A 4 11.14 0.83 -26.70
C MET A 4 10.22 -0.33 -27.07
N PRO A 5 10.26 -1.46 -26.35
CA PRO A 5 9.31 -2.51 -26.57
C PRO A 5 7.89 -1.97 -26.36
N VAL A 6 6.95 -2.46 -27.15
CA VAL A 6 5.54 -2.08 -27.03
C VAL A 6 4.95 -2.83 -25.82
N PRO A 7 4.30 -2.13 -24.89
CA PRO A 7 3.59 -2.76 -23.79
C PRO A 7 2.47 -3.69 -24.31
N PRO A 8 2.22 -4.83 -23.65
CA PRO A 8 1.14 -5.75 -23.99
C PRO A 8 -0.21 -5.02 -24.08
N GLN A 9 -0.95 -5.32 -25.14
CA GLN A 9 -2.31 -4.82 -25.36
C GLN A 9 -3.33 -5.89 -24.93
N ASP A 10 -4.52 -5.46 -24.50
CA ASP A 10 -5.64 -6.35 -24.14
C ASP A 10 -5.35 -7.38 -23.03
N ALA A 11 -4.31 -7.12 -22.21
CA ALA A 11 -4.01 -7.94 -21.05
C ALA A 11 -5.18 -7.93 -20.04
N PRO A 12 -5.45 -9.03 -19.34
CA PRO A 12 -6.47 -9.07 -18.29
C PRO A 12 -6.21 -8.02 -17.20
N ASN A 13 -7.23 -7.21 -16.88
CA ASN A 13 -7.21 -6.23 -15.78
C ASN A 13 -7.40 -6.91 -14.42
N ARG A 14 -6.53 -7.88 -14.11
CA ARG A 14 -6.54 -8.61 -12.84
C ARG A 14 -5.18 -9.22 -12.52
N PRO A 15 -4.84 -9.39 -11.24
CA PRO A 15 -3.70 -10.21 -10.85
C PRO A 15 -3.94 -11.71 -11.11
N PRO A 16 -2.87 -12.50 -11.28
CA PRO A 16 -2.93 -13.95 -11.30
C PRO A 16 -3.66 -14.52 -10.06
N ARG A 17 -4.47 -15.57 -10.27
CA ARG A 17 -5.25 -16.22 -9.20
C ARG A 17 -4.52 -17.41 -8.59
N LEU A 18 -3.39 -17.14 -7.95
CA LEU A 18 -2.56 -18.16 -7.31
C LEU A 18 -3.04 -18.45 -5.87
N ALA A 19 -3.00 -19.72 -5.48
CA ALA A 19 -3.22 -20.10 -4.08
C ALA A 19 -2.05 -19.64 -3.21
N ARG A 20 -2.31 -19.39 -1.93
CA ARG A 20 -1.24 -19.10 -0.99
C ARG A 20 -0.33 -20.35 -0.90
N PRO A 21 1.00 -20.22 -1.03
CA PRO A 21 1.91 -21.37 -1.05
C PRO A 21 2.02 -22.03 0.34
N ASP A 22 2.09 -21.21 1.38
CA ASP A 22 2.23 -21.66 2.76
C ASP A 22 0.91 -21.52 3.53
N ALA A 23 0.58 -22.54 4.31
CA ALA A 23 -0.56 -22.48 5.20
C ALA A 23 -0.39 -21.31 6.18
N LEU A 24 -1.46 -20.55 6.39
CA LEU A 24 -1.48 -19.53 7.43
C LEU A 24 -1.31 -20.23 8.79
N PRO A 25 -0.48 -19.70 9.71
CA PRO A 25 -0.28 -20.29 11.04
C PRO A 25 -1.49 -20.01 11.95
N TRP A 26 -2.63 -20.58 11.59
CA TRP A 26 -3.89 -20.52 12.31
C TRP A 26 -3.80 -21.27 13.63
N LEU A 27 -4.48 -20.74 14.65
CA LEU A 27 -4.60 -21.36 15.96
C LEU A 27 -6.09 -21.68 16.22
N PRO A 28 -6.41 -22.94 16.60
CA PRO A 28 -7.80 -23.33 16.90
C PRO A 28 -8.36 -22.59 18.11
N GLU A 29 -7.51 -22.35 19.09
CA GLU A 29 -7.84 -21.64 20.32
C GLU A 29 -7.07 -20.32 20.39
N PRO A 30 -7.65 -19.28 21.00
CA PRO A 30 -6.91 -18.06 21.30
C PRO A 30 -5.78 -18.32 22.30
N GLY A 31 -4.81 -17.40 22.37
CA GLY A 31 -3.73 -17.45 23.36
C GLY A 31 -4.15 -17.11 24.81
N PHE A 32 -5.44 -17.16 25.10
CA PHE A 32 -6.06 -16.86 26.39
C PHE A 32 -7.31 -17.72 26.60
N ALA A 33 -7.76 -17.88 27.84
CA ALA A 33 -8.97 -18.66 28.14
C ALA A 33 -10.23 -17.88 27.71
N LEU A 34 -11.10 -18.53 26.93
CA LEU A 34 -12.44 -18.02 26.63
C LEU A 34 -13.35 -18.19 27.86
N PRO A 35 -14.27 -17.25 28.13
CA PRO A 35 -15.14 -17.33 29.29
C PRO A 35 -16.19 -18.44 29.13
N SER A 36 -16.70 -18.94 30.27
CA SER A 36 -17.98 -19.68 30.30
C SER A 36 -19.15 -18.73 30.00
N PRO A 37 -20.37 -19.25 29.73
CA PRO A 37 -21.54 -18.41 29.47
C PRO A 37 -21.79 -17.33 30.54
N ASP A 38 -21.52 -17.63 31.81
CA ASP A 38 -21.72 -16.68 32.92
C ASP A 38 -20.72 -15.51 32.92
N GLY A 39 -19.58 -15.65 32.24
CA GLY A 39 -18.51 -14.64 32.18
C GLY A 39 -18.48 -13.80 30.91
N VAL A 40 -19.47 -13.97 30.02
CA VAL A 40 -19.48 -13.33 28.69
C VAL A 40 -19.52 -11.81 28.77
N GLU A 41 -20.32 -11.23 29.68
CA GLU A 41 -20.41 -9.77 29.79
C GLU A 41 -19.13 -9.13 30.33
N ASP A 42 -18.49 -9.76 31.31
CA ASP A 42 -17.21 -9.29 31.84
C ASP A 42 -16.11 -9.35 30.78
N PHE A 43 -16.10 -10.40 29.97
CA PHE A 43 -15.21 -10.52 28.82
C PHE A 43 -15.42 -9.37 27.83
N TRP A 44 -16.66 -9.09 27.41
CA TRP A 44 -16.93 -7.99 26.50
C TRP A 44 -16.68 -6.61 27.13
N ALA A 45 -16.84 -6.45 28.44
CA ALA A 45 -16.44 -5.23 29.13
C ALA A 45 -14.91 -5.02 29.07
N ASP A 46 -14.11 -6.09 29.19
CA ASP A 46 -12.66 -6.01 29.00
C ASP A 46 -12.28 -5.72 27.55
N VAL A 47 -12.92 -6.38 26.57
CA VAL A 47 -12.70 -6.11 25.14
C VAL A 47 -13.01 -4.66 24.79
N ARG A 48 -14.10 -4.09 25.29
CA ARG A 48 -14.44 -2.66 25.07
C ARG A 48 -13.37 -1.72 25.64
N ARG A 49 -12.72 -2.10 26.74
CA ARG A 49 -11.65 -1.31 27.35
C ARG A 49 -10.33 -1.42 26.60
N ARG A 50 -10.00 -2.61 26.09
CA ARG A 50 -8.70 -2.90 25.45
C ARG A 50 -8.69 -2.64 23.95
N GLY A 51 -9.85 -2.76 23.31
CA GLY A 51 -10.02 -2.79 21.87
C GLY A 51 -9.66 -4.14 21.23
N THR A 52 -9.84 -4.23 19.92
CA THR A 52 -9.53 -5.42 19.09
C THR A 52 -8.53 -5.10 17.98
N PRO A 53 -7.81 -6.12 17.46
CA PRO A 53 -7.78 -7.52 17.92
C PRO A 53 -7.05 -7.69 19.26
N LEU A 54 -7.34 -8.77 19.98
CA LEU A 54 -6.60 -9.12 21.20
C LEU A 54 -5.27 -9.79 20.86
N VAL A 55 -4.23 -9.46 21.59
CA VAL A 55 -2.88 -10.00 21.44
C VAL A 55 -2.47 -10.75 22.70
N ALA A 56 -1.98 -11.97 22.54
CA ALA A 56 -1.47 -12.83 23.60
C ALA A 56 -0.08 -13.41 23.23
N PRO A 57 0.70 -13.92 24.20
CA PRO A 57 1.97 -14.58 23.92
C PRO A 57 1.84 -15.72 22.90
N ASP A 58 2.90 -15.98 22.13
CA ASP A 58 2.94 -17.12 21.21
C ASP A 58 2.81 -18.45 21.99
N PRO A 59 1.82 -19.31 21.71
CA PRO A 59 1.73 -20.64 22.32
C PRO A 59 2.94 -21.54 22.01
N ALA A 60 3.68 -21.27 20.93
CA ALA A 60 4.93 -21.97 20.63
C ALA A 60 6.16 -21.39 21.37
N GLY A 61 5.96 -20.36 22.20
CA GLY A 61 7.00 -19.78 23.07
C GLY A 61 8.03 -18.88 22.37
N ARG A 62 7.80 -18.49 21.11
CA ARG A 62 8.71 -17.55 20.43
C ARG A 62 8.46 -16.11 20.86
N ALA A 63 9.52 -15.44 21.29
CA ALA A 63 9.46 -14.07 21.80
C ALA A 63 9.11 -13.01 20.73
N ASP A 64 9.39 -13.30 19.46
CA ASP A 64 9.13 -12.39 18.34
C ASP A 64 7.76 -12.63 17.68
N HIS A 65 6.95 -13.55 18.22
CA HIS A 65 5.61 -13.87 17.73
C HIS A 65 4.54 -13.64 18.81
N ALA A 66 3.31 -13.50 18.37
CA ALA A 66 2.13 -13.40 19.22
C ALA A 66 0.95 -14.15 18.60
N ALA A 67 0.04 -14.63 19.46
CA ALA A 67 -1.29 -15.05 19.04
C ALA A 67 -2.19 -13.82 18.93
N VAL A 68 -2.72 -13.57 17.73
CA VAL A 68 -3.57 -12.42 17.41
C VAL A 68 -4.98 -12.92 17.15
N THR A 69 -5.92 -12.53 18.01
CA THR A 69 -7.31 -12.99 17.99
C THR A 69 -8.23 -11.85 17.57
N PHE A 70 -8.85 -12.01 16.40
CA PHE A 70 -9.95 -11.18 15.94
C PHE A 70 -11.24 -11.66 16.59
N LEU A 71 -12.14 -10.73 16.91
CA LEU A 71 -13.36 -11.01 17.65
C LEU A 71 -14.59 -10.41 16.99
N TRP A 72 -15.71 -11.10 17.12
CA TRP A 72 -17.04 -10.56 16.80
C TRP A 72 -18.04 -10.98 17.88
N ARG A 73 -18.90 -10.02 18.28
CA ARG A 73 -20.01 -10.29 19.19
C ARG A 73 -21.26 -10.60 18.37
N GLY A 74 -21.64 -11.87 18.32
CA GLY A 74 -22.81 -12.33 17.59
C GLY A 74 -24.13 -12.00 18.29
N ASP A 75 -25.21 -12.22 17.57
CA ASP A 75 -26.59 -12.21 18.08
C ASP A 75 -27.32 -13.50 17.65
N ALA A 76 -28.61 -13.61 17.95
CA ALA A 76 -29.42 -14.76 17.57
C ALA A 76 -29.57 -14.96 16.04
N ARG A 77 -29.23 -13.96 15.23
CA ARG A 77 -29.30 -14.01 13.76
C ARG A 77 -27.95 -14.37 13.13
N THR A 78 -26.86 -14.19 13.87
CA THR A 78 -25.49 -14.44 13.39
C THR A 78 -25.30 -15.94 13.12
N ARG A 79 -25.21 -16.30 11.84
CA ARG A 79 -24.97 -17.67 11.37
C ARG A 79 -23.50 -17.96 11.13
N ALA A 80 -22.75 -16.99 10.63
CA ALA A 80 -21.32 -17.10 10.36
C ALA A 80 -20.66 -15.72 10.37
N VAL A 81 -19.37 -15.71 10.69
CA VAL A 81 -18.53 -14.53 10.58
C VAL A 81 -17.25 -14.90 9.84
N GLN A 82 -16.85 -14.09 8.87
CA GLN A 82 -15.59 -14.23 8.15
C GLN A 82 -14.70 -13.02 8.46
N VAL A 83 -13.42 -13.27 8.73
CA VAL A 83 -12.40 -12.23 8.88
C VAL A 83 -11.41 -12.30 7.75
N LEU A 84 -11.11 -11.18 7.10
CA LEU A 84 -10.14 -11.10 6.01
C LEU A 84 -9.05 -10.08 6.32
N PRO A 85 -8.00 -10.44 7.08
CA PRO A 85 -6.84 -9.58 7.22
C PRO A 85 -6.05 -9.53 5.91
N ASN A 86 -5.55 -8.34 5.56
CA ASN A 86 -4.93 -8.04 4.28
C ASN A 86 -3.80 -9.04 3.98
N LYS A 87 -3.97 -9.78 2.87
CA LYS A 87 -3.03 -10.81 2.39
C LYS A 87 -2.68 -11.92 3.39
N LEU A 88 -3.39 -12.05 4.50
CA LEU A 88 -3.34 -13.26 5.33
C LEU A 88 -4.38 -14.26 4.88
N ALA A 89 -5.60 -13.80 4.64
CA ALA A 89 -6.69 -14.63 4.14
C ALA A 89 -6.48 -15.09 2.69
N ASP A 90 -6.64 -16.39 2.41
CA ASP A 90 -6.62 -16.92 1.05
C ASP A 90 -8.02 -16.85 0.41
N PRO A 91 -8.23 -16.05 -0.66
CA PRO A 91 -9.53 -15.96 -1.33
C PRO A 91 -9.97 -17.27 -2.00
N ARG A 92 -9.07 -18.24 -2.21
CA ARG A 92 -9.38 -19.57 -2.74
C ARG A 92 -9.79 -20.58 -1.66
N ASN A 93 -9.56 -20.25 -0.39
CA ASN A 93 -10.02 -21.03 0.77
C ASN A 93 -10.87 -20.13 1.69
N PRO A 94 -12.08 -19.74 1.25
CA PRO A 94 -12.90 -18.82 2.02
C PRO A 94 -13.35 -19.38 3.38
N GLU A 95 -13.46 -20.71 3.50
CA GLU A 95 -13.80 -21.42 4.75
C GLU A 95 -12.71 -21.28 5.81
N GLY A 96 -11.43 -21.27 5.42
CA GLY A 96 -10.30 -21.08 6.34
C GLY A 96 -10.30 -19.72 7.05
N ASN A 97 -11.15 -18.80 6.61
CA ASN A 97 -11.30 -17.46 7.18
C ASN A 97 -12.56 -17.31 8.04
N LEU A 98 -13.33 -18.39 8.25
CA LEU A 98 -14.50 -18.38 9.14
C LEU A 98 -14.04 -18.36 10.60
N MET A 99 -14.71 -17.54 11.39
CA MET A 99 -14.52 -17.48 12.84
C MET A 99 -15.23 -18.66 13.51
N ALA A 100 -14.61 -19.22 14.54
CA ALA A 100 -15.23 -20.21 15.40
C ALA A 100 -16.07 -19.53 16.47
N ARG A 101 -17.22 -20.12 16.83
CA ARG A 101 -18.06 -19.64 17.93
C ARG A 101 -17.71 -20.39 19.21
N ALA A 102 -17.35 -19.66 20.26
CA ALA A 102 -17.09 -20.24 21.57
C ALA A 102 -18.37 -20.89 22.14
N PRO A 103 -18.34 -22.16 22.57
CA PRO A 103 -19.54 -22.92 22.93
C PRO A 103 -20.42 -22.23 23.97
N GLY A 104 -21.72 -22.10 23.67
CA GLY A 104 -22.70 -21.52 24.60
C GLY A 104 -22.63 -19.99 24.77
N THR A 105 -21.80 -19.28 24.01
CA THR A 105 -21.60 -17.83 24.13
C THR A 105 -21.95 -17.08 22.84
N ASP A 106 -21.90 -15.74 22.84
CA ASP A 106 -21.99 -14.91 21.63
C ASP A 106 -20.61 -14.54 21.05
N ILE A 107 -19.53 -15.18 21.52
CA ILE A 107 -18.16 -14.84 21.16
C ILE A 107 -17.74 -15.63 19.92
N TRP A 108 -17.46 -14.92 18.84
CA TRP A 108 -16.82 -15.45 17.64
C TRP A 108 -15.35 -15.04 17.64
N HIS A 109 -14.45 -15.96 17.34
CA HIS A 109 -13.02 -15.72 17.32
C HIS A 109 -12.32 -16.35 16.11
N TRP A 110 -11.24 -15.73 15.67
CA TRP A 110 -10.30 -16.32 14.71
C TRP A 110 -8.90 -15.86 15.09
N THR A 111 -8.00 -16.83 15.25
CA THR A 111 -6.67 -16.59 15.79
C THR A 111 -5.60 -17.00 14.81
N VAL A 112 -4.61 -16.13 14.64
CA VAL A 112 -3.43 -16.39 13.83
C VAL A 112 -2.17 -16.02 14.62
N ARG A 113 -1.10 -16.78 14.41
CA ARG A 113 0.20 -16.50 14.98
C ARG A 113 1.01 -15.59 14.06
N LEU A 114 1.35 -14.40 14.51
CA LEU A 114 2.02 -13.37 13.71
C LEU A 114 3.29 -12.88 14.41
N ARG A 115 4.31 -12.50 13.63
CA ARG A 115 5.46 -11.78 14.16
C ARG A 115 5.01 -10.42 14.72
N HIS A 116 5.61 -9.99 15.81
CA HIS A 116 5.25 -8.77 16.55
C HIS A 116 5.39 -7.45 15.78
N ASP A 117 6.05 -7.46 14.63
CA ASP A 117 6.22 -6.31 13.73
C ASP A 117 5.18 -6.26 12.60
N TRP A 118 4.19 -7.15 12.63
CA TRP A 118 3.12 -7.18 11.64
C TRP A 118 2.14 -6.01 11.81
N ARG A 119 1.67 -5.52 10.67
CA ARG A 119 0.48 -4.66 10.59
C ARG A 119 -0.33 -4.92 9.33
N GLY A 120 -1.62 -4.62 9.40
CA GLY A 120 -2.51 -4.73 8.25
C GLY A 120 -3.93 -4.30 8.57
N THR A 121 -4.63 -3.87 7.53
CA THR A 121 -6.07 -3.70 7.51
C THR A 121 -6.78 -5.05 7.52
N TYR A 122 -8.02 -5.08 8.00
CA TYR A 122 -8.84 -6.28 7.95
C TYR A 122 -10.33 -5.92 7.83
N ASP A 123 -11.06 -6.82 7.19
CA ASP A 123 -12.50 -6.73 7.00
C ASP A 123 -13.23 -7.85 7.76
N LEU A 124 -14.40 -7.54 8.30
CA LEU A 124 -15.34 -8.52 8.86
C LEU A 124 -16.57 -8.61 7.98
N PHE A 125 -17.04 -9.82 7.72
CA PHE A 125 -18.26 -10.10 6.98
C PHE A 125 -19.16 -11.01 7.81
N VAL A 126 -20.43 -10.63 7.95
CA VAL A 126 -21.36 -11.31 8.86
C VAL A 126 -22.56 -11.83 8.08
N ASP A 127 -22.82 -13.12 8.19
CA ASP A 127 -24.06 -13.74 7.72
C ASP A 127 -25.11 -13.67 8.83
N GLU A 128 -26.14 -12.85 8.63
CA GLU A 128 -27.30 -12.73 9.53
C GLU A 128 -28.51 -13.57 9.05
N GLY A 129 -28.33 -14.41 8.02
CA GLY A 129 -29.33 -15.35 7.52
C GLY A 129 -30.33 -14.81 6.51
N ASP A 130 -30.11 -13.60 5.98
CA ASP A 130 -30.96 -12.95 4.98
C ASP A 130 -30.65 -13.35 3.53
N GLY A 131 -29.73 -14.30 3.33
CA GLY A 131 -29.19 -14.68 2.03
C GLY A 131 -29.18 -16.20 1.76
N PRO A 132 -28.53 -16.62 0.66
CA PRO A 132 -28.43 -18.03 0.31
C PRO A 132 -27.72 -18.85 1.40
N GLY A 133 -28.01 -20.14 1.48
CA GLY A 133 -27.31 -21.07 2.38
C GLY A 133 -25.84 -21.30 1.98
N PRO A 134 -25.00 -21.85 2.87
CA PRO A 134 -23.56 -22.03 2.63
C PRO A 134 -23.24 -22.91 1.41
N ASP A 135 -24.12 -23.87 1.10
CA ASP A 135 -23.97 -24.77 -0.05
C ASP A 135 -24.28 -24.10 -1.40
N SER A 136 -24.75 -22.85 -1.39
CA SER A 136 -25.04 -22.11 -2.61
C SER A 136 -23.75 -21.60 -3.28
N PRO A 137 -23.64 -21.71 -4.62
CA PRO A 137 -22.52 -21.12 -5.36
C PRO A 137 -22.35 -19.61 -5.17
N ASP A 138 -23.42 -18.90 -4.79
CA ASP A 138 -23.41 -17.45 -4.57
C ASP A 138 -23.17 -17.03 -3.12
N TYR A 139 -23.08 -17.97 -2.18
CA TYR A 139 -22.92 -17.69 -0.75
C TYR A 139 -21.73 -16.77 -0.47
N TRP A 140 -20.52 -17.16 -0.90
CA TRP A 140 -19.31 -16.39 -0.67
C TRP A 140 -19.31 -15.03 -1.36
N ARG A 141 -19.96 -14.94 -2.53
CA ARG A 141 -20.12 -13.67 -3.24
C ARG A 141 -21.02 -12.72 -2.44
N ARG A 142 -22.14 -13.22 -1.91
CA ARG A 142 -23.06 -12.45 -1.06
C ARG A 142 -22.45 -12.10 0.29
N LEU A 143 -21.78 -13.03 0.97
CA LEU A 143 -21.15 -12.75 2.26
C LEU A 143 -20.15 -11.59 2.15
N ARG A 144 -19.36 -11.53 1.08
CA ARG A 144 -18.42 -10.43 0.80
C ARG A 144 -19.07 -9.06 0.54
N THR A 145 -20.40 -8.96 0.43
CA THR A 145 -21.10 -7.67 0.41
C THR A 145 -21.65 -7.26 1.77
N GLN A 146 -21.59 -8.15 2.77
CA GLN A 146 -22.07 -7.92 4.14
C GLN A 146 -20.96 -7.45 5.06
N GLY A 147 -20.18 -6.48 4.59
CA GLY A 147 -19.11 -5.89 5.38
C GLY A 147 -19.65 -5.27 6.67
N ARG A 148 -18.91 -5.42 7.75
CA ARG A 148 -19.13 -4.78 9.05
C ARG A 148 -17.83 -4.16 9.53
N ALA A 149 -17.92 -2.95 10.05
CA ALA A 149 -16.83 -2.38 10.82
C ALA A 149 -16.61 -3.21 12.09
N ASP A 150 -15.36 -3.33 12.55
CA ASP A 150 -15.10 -3.90 13.87
C ASP A 150 -15.53 -2.89 14.93
N PRO A 151 -16.59 -3.15 15.73
CA PRO A 151 -17.14 -2.17 16.66
C PRO A 151 -16.22 -1.92 17.87
N TYR A 152 -15.21 -2.77 18.09
CA TYR A 152 -14.28 -2.68 19.21
C TYR A 152 -12.89 -2.19 18.79
N ASN A 153 -12.71 -1.83 17.51
CA ASN A 153 -11.47 -1.21 17.03
C ASN A 153 -11.74 0.23 16.58
N ASP A 154 -11.10 1.19 17.25
CA ASP A 154 -11.17 2.61 16.93
C ASP A 154 -10.19 3.02 15.82
N ARG A 155 -9.22 2.15 15.50
CA ARG A 155 -8.23 2.36 14.45
C ARG A 155 -8.81 2.00 13.09
N ARG A 156 -9.01 3.03 12.26
CA ARG A 156 -9.52 2.87 10.90
C ARG A 156 -8.74 3.68 9.89
N LEU A 157 -8.70 3.17 8.66
CA LEU A 157 -8.20 3.87 7.49
C LEU A 157 -9.31 4.09 6.47
N PRO A 158 -9.35 5.26 5.80
CA PRO A 158 -10.31 5.48 4.73
C PRO A 158 -10.05 4.47 3.60
N ARG A 159 -11.12 4.04 2.93
CA ARG A 159 -10.98 3.35 1.65
C ARG A 159 -10.73 4.35 0.54
N ARG A 160 -10.11 3.84 -0.52
CA ARG A 160 -9.85 4.61 -1.74
C ARG A 160 -11.14 5.01 -2.46
N TRP A 161 -11.98 4.03 -2.77
CA TRP A 161 -13.23 4.26 -3.52
C TRP A 161 -14.43 3.78 -2.72
N GLY A 162 -15.15 4.74 -2.15
CA GLY A 162 -16.40 4.49 -1.42
C GLY A 162 -16.28 3.55 -0.23
N GLY A 163 -17.42 3.27 0.40
CA GLY A 163 -17.52 2.38 1.55
C GLY A 163 -17.01 2.97 2.86
N ASP A 164 -17.32 2.26 3.95
CA ASP A 164 -16.89 2.64 5.28
C ASP A 164 -15.38 2.42 5.45
N PRO A 165 -14.72 3.22 6.32
CA PRO A 165 -13.33 3.01 6.71
C PRO A 165 -13.06 1.56 7.14
N VAL A 166 -11.90 1.04 6.76
CA VAL A 166 -11.46 -0.32 7.11
C VAL A 166 -10.73 -0.30 8.45
N SER A 167 -10.98 -1.30 9.29
CA SER A 167 -10.25 -1.47 10.56
C SER A 167 -8.82 -1.89 10.28
N TYR A 168 -7.89 -1.55 11.16
CA TYR A 168 -6.52 -2.06 11.06
C TYR A 168 -5.91 -2.42 12.41
N ALA A 169 -4.90 -3.28 12.35
CA ALA A 169 -4.15 -3.74 13.51
C ALA A 169 -2.66 -3.49 13.28
N GLU A 170 -1.99 -3.07 14.34
CA GLU A 170 -0.53 -2.89 14.42
C GLU A 170 -0.07 -3.59 15.70
N LEU A 171 0.82 -4.55 15.56
CA LEU A 171 1.38 -5.24 16.72
C LEU A 171 2.47 -4.39 17.38
N PRO A 172 2.88 -4.68 18.64
CA PRO A 172 3.73 -3.78 19.42
C PRO A 172 5.09 -3.43 18.80
N GLY A 173 5.63 -4.28 17.93
CA GLY A 173 6.88 -4.04 17.20
C GLY A 173 6.69 -3.50 15.78
N ALA A 174 5.45 -3.23 15.36
CA ALA A 174 5.19 -2.70 14.03
C ALA A 174 5.81 -1.30 13.91
N PRO A 175 6.39 -0.93 12.75
CA PRO A 175 7.02 0.37 12.63
C PRO A 175 6.00 1.49 12.88
N ASP A 176 6.41 2.56 13.55
CA ASP A 176 5.51 3.67 13.80
C ASP A 176 5.19 4.45 12.51
N ALA A 177 4.11 5.22 12.56
CA ALA A 177 3.71 6.10 11.48
C ALA A 177 3.48 7.53 12.00
N LEU A 178 4.30 7.96 12.96
CA LEU A 178 4.14 9.25 13.62
C LEU A 178 4.24 10.44 12.66
N ASP A 179 4.98 10.28 11.56
CA ASP A 179 5.11 11.28 10.50
C ASP A 179 3.77 11.61 9.80
N TRP A 180 2.76 10.75 9.92
CA TRP A 180 1.44 10.97 9.30
C TRP A 180 0.50 11.80 10.18
N ALA A 181 0.87 12.03 11.45
CA ALA A 181 0.06 12.80 12.37
C ALA A 181 0.37 14.31 12.26
N PRO A 182 -0.64 15.19 12.36
CA PRO A 182 -0.38 16.62 12.47
C PRO A 182 0.37 16.92 13.77
N ARG A 183 1.62 17.39 13.67
CA ARG A 183 2.42 17.83 14.82
C ARG A 183 2.26 19.34 15.12
N PRO A 184 2.09 19.75 16.39
CA PRO A 184 2.09 21.17 16.77
C PRO A 184 3.43 21.84 16.42
N GLY A 185 3.38 23.11 15.98
CA GLY A 185 4.59 23.90 15.68
C GLY A 185 5.29 23.60 14.35
N VAL A 186 4.89 22.55 13.63
CA VAL A 186 5.41 22.24 12.29
C VAL A 186 4.82 23.20 11.25
N PRO A 187 5.66 23.94 10.48
CA PRO A 187 5.20 24.77 9.36
C PRO A 187 4.40 23.95 8.35
N ARG A 188 3.27 24.51 7.89
CA ARG A 188 2.33 23.81 7.01
C ARG A 188 2.48 24.27 5.56
N GLY A 189 2.67 23.31 4.66
CA GLY A 189 2.49 23.53 3.24
C GLY A 189 1.03 23.78 2.88
N THR A 190 0.79 24.12 1.62
CA THR A 190 -0.55 24.33 1.08
C THR A 190 -0.85 23.28 0.01
N VAL A 191 -2.06 22.74 0.01
CA VAL A 191 -2.56 21.85 -1.05
C VAL A 191 -3.68 22.54 -1.81
N GLY A 192 -3.52 22.70 -3.11
CA GLY A 192 -4.57 23.15 -4.03
C GLY A 192 -5.11 22.00 -4.88
N GLU A 193 -6.42 21.95 -5.09
CA GLU A 193 -7.06 21.05 -6.07
C GLU A 193 -7.24 21.79 -7.41
N HIS A 194 -6.86 21.14 -8.50
CA HIS A 194 -6.87 21.73 -9.84
C HIS A 194 -7.34 20.75 -10.90
N GLN A 195 -7.73 21.29 -12.06
CA GLN A 195 -7.95 20.53 -13.29
C GLN A 195 -6.83 20.84 -14.29
N VAL A 196 -6.25 19.81 -14.88
CA VAL A 196 -5.20 19.89 -15.90
C VAL A 196 -5.77 19.36 -17.21
N PRO A 197 -5.97 20.20 -18.24
CA PRO A 197 -6.39 19.72 -19.54
C PRO A 197 -5.37 18.76 -20.13
N SER A 198 -5.82 17.66 -20.72
CA SER A 198 -4.94 16.68 -21.36
C SER A 198 -5.43 16.27 -22.75
N GLY A 199 -4.58 16.52 -23.73
CA GLY A 199 -4.73 15.97 -25.08
C GLY A 199 -4.34 14.48 -25.13
N HIS A 200 -3.34 14.06 -24.34
CA HIS A 200 -2.91 12.66 -24.28
C HIS A 200 -3.97 11.72 -23.68
N LEU A 201 -4.71 12.19 -22.68
CA LEU A 201 -5.78 11.42 -22.02
C LEU A 201 -7.17 11.69 -22.64
N GLY A 202 -7.29 12.69 -23.51
CA GLY A 202 -8.56 13.12 -24.11
C GLY A 202 -9.58 13.68 -23.11
N SER A 203 -9.16 14.01 -21.89
CA SER A 203 -10.00 14.53 -20.81
C SER A 203 -9.18 15.33 -19.79
N ASP A 204 -9.83 16.23 -19.06
CA ASP A 204 -9.19 16.95 -17.97
C ASP A 204 -8.87 15.98 -16.81
N ARG A 205 -7.69 16.16 -16.21
CA ARG A 205 -7.25 15.39 -15.06
C ARG A 205 -7.30 16.25 -13.81
N ARG A 206 -8.05 15.79 -12.80
CA ARG A 206 -7.97 16.34 -11.45
C ARG A 206 -6.60 16.03 -10.85
N VAL A 207 -6.00 17.04 -10.22
CA VAL A 207 -4.71 16.91 -9.53
C VAL A 207 -4.71 17.69 -8.22
N TRP A 208 -3.95 17.22 -7.23
CA TRP A 208 -3.60 17.99 -6.04
C TRP A 208 -2.16 18.49 -6.16
N LEU A 209 -1.94 19.78 -5.93
CA LEU A 209 -0.62 20.41 -5.93
C LEU A 209 -0.25 20.82 -4.50
N TYR A 210 0.78 20.19 -3.95
CA TYR A 210 1.39 20.56 -2.68
C TYR A 210 2.55 21.53 -2.90
N GLN A 211 2.52 22.63 -2.17
CA GLN A 211 3.62 23.59 -2.05
C GLN A 211 4.12 23.59 -0.60
N PRO A 212 5.44 23.52 -0.35
CA PRO A 212 5.98 23.47 1.01
C PRO A 212 5.82 24.82 1.74
N ALA A 213 5.88 24.78 3.06
CA ALA A 213 5.85 25.98 3.91
C ALA A 213 7.03 26.92 3.61
N GLY A 214 6.87 28.23 3.86
CA GLY A 214 7.88 29.25 3.50
C GLY A 214 7.81 29.71 2.04
N GLY A 215 7.08 28.97 1.19
CA GLY A 215 6.83 29.31 -0.21
C GLY A 215 8.07 29.22 -1.10
N ALA A 216 7.88 29.54 -2.38
CA ALA A 216 8.92 29.59 -3.42
C ALA A 216 10.02 30.64 -3.19
N ARG A 217 10.00 31.38 -2.07
CA ARG A 217 10.69 32.67 -1.92
C ARG A 217 12.13 32.60 -1.42
N GLU A 218 12.63 31.44 -0.99
CA GLU A 218 13.99 31.33 -0.41
C GLU A 218 14.95 30.35 -1.11
N THR A 219 14.56 29.60 -2.15
CA THR A 219 15.42 28.52 -2.68
C THR A 219 15.48 28.40 -4.20
N ALA A 220 16.61 27.84 -4.64
CA ALA A 220 16.81 27.15 -5.92
C ALA A 220 15.61 26.27 -6.32
N GLU A 221 15.53 25.90 -7.60
CA GLU A 221 14.44 25.08 -8.17
C GLU A 221 14.09 23.88 -7.27
N LEU A 222 12.82 23.75 -6.86
CA LEU A 222 12.31 22.72 -5.94
C LEU A 222 12.42 21.32 -6.56
N PRO A 223 12.84 20.28 -5.80
CA PRO A 223 12.63 18.90 -6.19
C PRO A 223 11.15 18.61 -6.44
N VAL A 224 10.88 17.64 -7.32
CA VAL A 224 9.52 17.28 -7.72
C VAL A 224 9.20 15.87 -7.22
N LEU A 225 8.00 15.72 -6.65
CA LEU A 225 7.36 14.43 -6.42
C LEU A 225 6.09 14.32 -7.27
N VAL A 226 6.03 13.34 -8.16
CA VAL A 226 4.79 12.90 -8.80
C VAL A 226 4.28 11.67 -8.05
N LEU A 227 3.20 11.81 -7.27
CA LEU A 227 2.64 10.71 -6.47
C LEU A 227 1.31 10.25 -7.08
N LEU A 228 1.33 9.07 -7.70
CA LEU A 228 0.16 8.45 -8.33
C LEU A 228 -0.88 8.04 -7.29
N ASP A 229 -2.10 7.75 -7.74
CA ASP A 229 -3.26 7.50 -6.87
C ASP A 229 -3.59 8.70 -5.96
N GLY A 230 -3.51 9.90 -6.55
CA GLY A 230 -3.54 11.16 -5.83
C GLY A 230 -4.76 11.33 -4.93
N GLU A 231 -5.93 10.86 -5.37
CA GLU A 231 -7.20 11.00 -4.66
C GLU A 231 -7.24 10.24 -3.33
N HIS A 232 -6.35 9.27 -3.16
CA HIS A 232 -6.21 8.53 -1.92
C HIS A 232 -5.17 9.16 -1.00
N TRP A 233 -4.01 9.52 -1.54
CA TRP A 233 -2.97 10.19 -0.75
C TRP A 233 -3.43 11.56 -0.24
N GLN A 234 -4.23 12.26 -1.05
CA GLN A 234 -4.80 13.56 -0.74
C GLN A 234 -6.21 13.69 -1.34
N PRO A 235 -7.24 14.05 -0.56
CA PRO A 235 -7.20 14.44 0.85
C PRO A 235 -7.34 13.28 1.84
N ARG A 236 -7.54 12.03 1.40
CA ARG A 236 -7.99 10.96 2.31
C ARG A 236 -6.96 10.54 3.35
N LEU A 237 -5.71 10.28 2.95
CA LEU A 237 -4.64 9.84 3.86
C LEU A 237 -3.81 10.99 4.45
N GLY A 238 -3.98 12.22 3.94
CA GLY A 238 -3.32 13.41 4.49
C GLY A 238 -1.80 13.45 4.26
N VAL A 239 -1.33 13.07 3.06
CA VAL A 239 0.11 13.04 2.71
C VAL A 239 0.82 14.38 2.94
N ALA A 240 0.11 15.52 2.93
CA ALA A 240 0.69 16.81 3.30
C ALA A 240 1.30 16.80 4.71
N HIS A 241 0.71 16.09 5.68
CA HIS A 241 1.28 15.97 7.02
C HIS A 241 2.62 15.23 7.01
N LEU A 242 2.72 14.15 6.23
CA LEU A 242 3.99 13.46 6.02
C LEU A 242 5.05 14.41 5.48
N LEU A 243 4.75 15.11 4.38
CA LEU A 243 5.71 15.99 3.72
C LEU A 243 6.15 17.13 4.64
N ASP A 244 5.20 17.79 5.30
CA ASP A 244 5.49 18.85 6.27
C ASP A 244 6.42 18.36 7.39
N ASN A 245 6.14 17.17 7.93
CA ASN A 245 6.90 16.62 9.04
C ASN A 245 8.31 16.23 8.63
N LEU A 246 8.48 15.55 7.49
CA LEU A 246 9.79 15.19 6.96
C LEU A 246 10.65 16.42 6.60
N ILE A 247 10.02 17.47 6.06
CA ILE A 247 10.69 18.75 5.75
C ILE A 247 11.12 19.45 7.03
N ALA A 248 10.23 19.55 8.02
CA ALA A 248 10.52 20.21 9.30
C ALA A 248 11.64 19.51 10.08
N ASP A 249 11.76 18.18 9.95
CA ASP A 249 12.82 17.39 10.57
C ASP A 249 14.12 17.40 9.76
N GLY A 250 14.16 18.07 8.60
CA GLY A 250 15.32 18.10 7.71
C GLY A 250 15.65 16.76 7.04
N ARG A 251 14.73 15.79 7.09
CA ARG A 251 14.91 14.45 6.50
C ARG A 251 14.76 14.45 4.98
N ILE A 252 14.04 15.43 4.44
CA ILE A 252 13.98 15.74 3.00
C ILE A 252 14.06 17.26 2.81
N PRO A 253 14.59 17.75 1.68
CA PRO A 253 14.52 19.17 1.34
C PRO A 253 13.06 19.59 1.09
N PRO A 254 12.73 20.89 1.22
CA PRO A 254 11.47 21.42 0.72
C PRO A 254 11.27 21.03 -0.76
N LEU A 255 10.13 20.42 -1.07
CA LEU A 255 9.81 19.90 -2.40
C LEU A 255 8.39 20.29 -2.80
N ALA A 256 8.14 20.34 -4.10
CA ALA A 256 6.79 20.46 -4.64
C ALA A 256 6.28 19.09 -5.07
N ALA A 257 5.01 18.77 -4.74
CA ALA A 257 4.41 17.50 -5.13
C ALA A 257 3.14 17.70 -5.96
N VAL A 258 2.98 16.88 -6.99
CA VAL A 258 1.77 16.84 -7.82
C VAL A 258 1.19 15.44 -7.82
N LEU A 259 -0.12 15.35 -7.59
CA LEU A 259 -0.79 14.09 -7.31
C LEU A 259 -1.98 13.92 -8.28
N PRO A 260 -1.82 13.23 -9.42
CA PRO A 260 -2.91 13.02 -10.36
C PRO A 260 -3.93 12.00 -9.83
N ASP A 261 -5.21 12.32 -9.97
CA ASP A 261 -6.35 11.44 -9.69
C ASP A 261 -6.33 10.22 -10.61
N SER A 262 -6.66 9.03 -10.12
CA SER A 262 -6.86 7.85 -10.98
C SER A 262 -8.31 7.65 -11.43
N VAL A 263 -9.22 8.55 -11.05
CA VAL A 263 -10.63 8.63 -11.44
C VAL A 263 -11.48 7.49 -10.88
N ASP A 264 -11.28 6.28 -11.41
CA ASP A 264 -11.99 5.06 -11.04
C ASP A 264 -11.13 3.82 -11.29
N ALA A 265 -11.62 2.65 -10.88
CA ALA A 265 -10.88 1.41 -11.03
C ALA A 265 -10.56 1.06 -12.49
N GLY A 266 -11.49 1.28 -13.43
CA GLY A 266 -11.31 0.95 -14.84
C GLY A 266 -10.27 1.85 -15.52
N THR A 267 -10.42 3.16 -15.33
CA THR A 267 -9.48 4.18 -15.81
C THR A 267 -8.09 3.94 -15.26
N ARG A 268 -7.97 3.66 -13.96
CA ARG A 268 -6.69 3.30 -13.34
C ARG A 268 -6.01 2.11 -14.00
N TRP A 269 -6.75 1.03 -14.32
CA TRP A 269 -6.17 -0.11 -15.05
C TRP A 269 -5.70 0.28 -16.45
N ALA A 270 -6.50 1.05 -17.18
CA ALA A 270 -6.17 1.48 -18.54
C ALA A 270 -4.95 2.40 -18.60
N GLU A 271 -4.80 3.29 -17.62
CA GLU A 271 -3.72 4.29 -17.58
C GLU A 271 -2.45 3.80 -16.87
N LEU A 272 -2.58 3.02 -15.78
CA LEU A 272 -1.46 2.64 -14.93
C LEU A 272 -0.88 1.24 -15.24
N SER A 273 -1.14 0.69 -16.43
CA SER A 273 -0.57 -0.57 -16.91
C SER A 273 0.44 -0.31 -18.03
N CYS A 274 1.53 0.39 -17.71
CA CYS A 274 2.60 0.76 -18.65
C CYS A 274 2.10 1.53 -19.90
N ARG A 275 1.12 2.43 -19.74
CA ARG A 275 0.52 3.16 -20.86
C ARG A 275 1.40 4.34 -21.32
N PRO A 276 1.89 4.37 -22.58
CA PRO A 276 2.74 5.47 -23.06
C PRO A 276 2.07 6.84 -22.98
N GLU A 277 0.78 6.92 -23.31
CA GLU A 277 0.00 8.16 -23.32
C GLU A 277 -0.16 8.74 -21.91
N PHE A 278 -0.23 7.89 -20.87
CA PHE A 278 -0.24 8.38 -19.51
C PHE A 278 1.11 8.98 -19.12
N VAL A 279 2.23 8.34 -19.49
CA VAL A 279 3.57 8.91 -19.25
C VAL A 279 3.74 10.22 -20.03
N ALA A 280 3.25 10.31 -21.27
CA ALA A 280 3.26 11.54 -22.06
C ALA A 280 2.44 12.66 -21.41
N PHE A 281 1.25 12.37 -20.84
CA PHE A 281 0.52 13.33 -20.00
C PHE A 281 1.38 13.83 -18.84
N LEU A 282 2.08 12.93 -18.13
CA LEU A 282 2.94 13.33 -17.02
C LEU A 282 4.07 14.26 -17.48
N THR A 283 4.76 13.92 -18.57
CA THR A 283 5.96 14.65 -19.03
C THR A 283 5.65 15.93 -19.78
N ASP A 284 4.65 15.90 -20.64
CA ASP A 284 4.42 16.93 -21.67
C ASP A 284 3.33 17.93 -21.23
N GLU A 285 2.49 17.56 -20.26
CA GLU A 285 1.36 18.38 -19.82
C GLU A 285 1.42 18.68 -18.31
N LEU A 286 1.53 17.66 -17.45
CA LEU A 286 1.46 17.83 -16.01
C LEU A 286 2.67 18.55 -15.42
N LEU A 287 3.89 18.09 -15.74
CA LEU A 287 5.12 18.72 -15.25
C LEU A 287 5.28 20.17 -15.75
N PRO A 288 5.02 20.49 -17.05
CA PRO A 288 5.00 21.87 -17.51
C PRO A 288 3.91 22.72 -16.83
N TRP A 289 2.72 22.18 -16.59
CA TRP A 289 1.64 22.86 -15.86
C TRP A 289 2.06 23.23 -14.43
N MET A 290 2.79 22.34 -13.76
CA MET A 290 3.35 22.55 -12.42
C MET A 290 4.47 23.61 -12.43
N ALA A 291 5.36 23.56 -13.42
CA ALA A 291 6.45 24.53 -13.58
C ALA A 291 5.95 25.96 -13.88
N GLY A 292 4.78 26.11 -14.50
CA GLY A 292 4.12 27.41 -14.65
C GLY A 292 3.57 28.02 -13.35
N ARG A 293 3.59 27.27 -12.23
CA ARG A 293 3.01 27.67 -10.93
C ARG A 293 4.06 27.76 -9.81
N LEU A 294 5.06 26.88 -9.84
CA LEU A 294 6.10 26.77 -8.82
C LEU A 294 7.48 26.69 -9.50
N PRO A 295 8.55 27.23 -8.89
CA PRO A 295 9.89 27.13 -9.44
C PRO A 295 10.45 25.72 -9.20
N VAL A 296 10.06 24.76 -10.04
CA VAL A 296 10.43 23.35 -9.90
C VAL A 296 11.60 22.98 -10.81
N THR A 297 12.34 21.95 -10.42
CA THR A 297 13.55 21.50 -11.11
C THR A 297 13.27 20.87 -12.46
N GLY A 298 14.15 21.18 -13.44
CA GLY A 298 14.26 20.41 -14.68
C GLY A 298 15.07 19.13 -14.52
N ASP A 299 15.88 19.01 -13.47
CA ASP A 299 16.80 17.88 -13.26
C ASP A 299 16.07 16.56 -12.92
N PRO A 300 16.24 15.49 -13.72
CA PRO A 300 15.67 14.17 -13.44
C PRO A 300 16.16 13.57 -12.12
N ALA A 301 17.41 13.82 -11.73
CA ALA A 301 17.97 13.28 -10.48
C ALA A 301 17.25 13.82 -9.23
N ARG A 302 16.51 14.93 -9.37
CA ARG A 302 15.71 15.57 -8.32
C ARG A 302 14.20 15.45 -8.55
N THR A 303 13.80 14.56 -9.46
CA THR A 303 12.40 14.26 -9.76
C THR A 303 12.10 12.80 -9.40
N VAL A 304 11.15 12.61 -8.49
CA VAL A 304 10.68 11.30 -8.03
C VAL A 304 9.30 11.05 -8.61
N ILE A 305 9.09 9.88 -9.22
CA ILE A 305 7.75 9.33 -9.45
C ILE A 305 7.51 8.19 -8.47
N ALA A 306 6.36 8.23 -7.79
CA ALA A 306 6.02 7.31 -6.73
C ALA A 306 4.62 6.71 -6.95
N GLY A 307 4.46 5.43 -6.61
CA GLY A 307 3.15 4.80 -6.66
C GLY A 307 3.11 3.40 -6.06
N GLN A 308 1.88 2.89 -5.89
CA GLN A 308 1.61 1.59 -5.26
C GLN A 308 0.90 0.66 -6.24
N SER A 309 1.18 -0.64 -6.21
CA SER A 309 0.51 -1.61 -7.11
C SER A 309 0.74 -1.24 -8.59
N LEU A 310 -0.32 -1.00 -9.37
CA LEU A 310 -0.21 -0.44 -10.73
C LEU A 310 0.52 0.91 -10.80
N GLY A 311 0.35 1.75 -9.78
CA GLY A 311 1.12 2.98 -9.65
C GLY A 311 2.62 2.69 -9.51
N GLY A 312 3.00 1.64 -8.78
CA GLY A 312 4.40 1.23 -8.65
C GLY A 312 4.98 0.69 -9.97
N LEU A 313 4.19 -0.10 -10.70
CA LEU A 313 4.51 -0.54 -12.06
C LEU A 313 4.73 0.67 -12.99
N THR A 314 3.80 1.63 -12.96
CA THR A 314 3.86 2.85 -13.79
C THR A 314 5.02 3.77 -13.39
N ALA A 315 5.33 3.89 -12.11
CA ALA A 315 6.48 4.66 -11.64
C ALA A 315 7.79 4.12 -12.22
N ALA A 316 7.99 2.80 -12.17
CA ALA A 316 9.15 2.15 -12.78
C ALA A 316 9.13 2.28 -14.32
N TYR A 317 7.97 2.13 -14.95
CA TYR A 317 7.82 2.31 -16.41
C TYR A 317 8.12 3.75 -16.85
N ALA A 318 7.69 4.76 -16.11
CA ALA A 318 7.96 6.16 -16.41
C ALA A 318 9.47 6.49 -16.27
N ALA A 319 10.15 5.95 -15.26
CA ALA A 319 11.61 6.05 -15.16
C ALA A 319 12.33 5.33 -16.30
N TYR A 320 11.82 4.17 -16.72
CA TYR A 320 12.35 3.43 -17.87
C TYR A 320 12.16 4.18 -19.20
N SER A 321 10.98 4.74 -19.43
CA SER A 321 10.57 5.33 -20.71
C SER A 321 10.89 6.81 -20.87
N ALA A 322 10.92 7.54 -19.76
CA ALA A 322 11.25 8.96 -19.70
C ALA A 322 12.33 9.25 -18.63
N PRO A 323 13.52 8.63 -18.70
CA PRO A 323 14.62 8.85 -17.75
C PRO A 323 15.15 10.29 -17.78
N HIS A 324 14.86 11.04 -18.85
CA HIS A 324 15.16 12.46 -18.99
C HIS A 324 14.20 13.38 -18.20
N ARG A 325 13.17 12.82 -17.54
CA ARG A 325 12.29 13.53 -16.60
C ARG A 325 12.26 12.86 -15.23
N PHE A 326 12.27 11.53 -15.17
CA PHE A 326 12.15 10.76 -13.93
C PHE A 326 13.45 10.00 -13.64
N GLY A 327 14.33 10.60 -12.82
CA GLY A 327 15.57 9.95 -12.38
C GLY A 327 15.39 9.04 -11.17
N ASN A 328 14.22 9.04 -10.53
CA ASN A 328 13.96 8.23 -9.34
C ASN A 328 12.56 7.61 -9.40
N ALA A 329 12.48 6.30 -9.26
CA ALA A 329 11.22 5.55 -9.15
C ALA A 329 11.08 4.95 -7.75
N LEU A 330 10.02 5.34 -7.04
CA LEU A 330 9.60 4.74 -5.77
C LEU A 330 8.39 3.84 -6.04
N ALA A 331 8.60 2.54 -6.05
CA ALA A 331 7.55 1.56 -6.34
C ALA A 331 7.27 0.68 -5.11
N GLN A 332 6.05 0.80 -4.58
CA GLN A 332 5.60 0.02 -3.44
C GLN A 332 4.63 -1.05 -3.90
N SER A 333 4.93 -2.30 -3.60
CA SER A 333 4.14 -3.46 -4.01
C SER A 333 3.80 -3.43 -5.50
N GLY A 334 4.76 -2.99 -6.33
CA GLY A 334 4.56 -2.77 -7.75
C GLY A 334 4.04 -4.03 -8.46
N SER A 335 3.06 -3.88 -9.35
CA SER A 335 2.45 -5.00 -10.08
C SER A 335 3.36 -5.57 -11.18
N PHE A 336 4.61 -5.89 -10.86
CA PHE A 336 5.61 -6.38 -11.81
C PHE A 336 5.32 -7.78 -12.34
N TRP A 337 4.34 -8.48 -11.78
CA TRP A 337 3.76 -9.69 -12.38
C TRP A 337 3.02 -9.39 -13.69
N TRP A 338 2.62 -8.14 -13.94
CA TRP A 338 1.82 -7.76 -15.09
C TRP A 338 2.56 -7.97 -16.41
N PRO A 339 1.85 -8.39 -17.48
CA PRO A 339 0.46 -8.86 -17.50
C PRO A 339 0.25 -10.29 -16.97
N ASP A 340 -0.97 -10.66 -16.62
CA ASP A 340 -1.33 -12.07 -16.36
C ASP A 340 -1.42 -12.82 -17.70
N GLY A 341 -0.36 -13.56 -18.08
CA GLY A 341 -0.35 -14.31 -19.34
C GLY A 341 1.05 -14.61 -19.91
N PRO A 342 1.14 -14.92 -21.22
CA PRO A 342 2.39 -15.27 -21.90
C PRO A 342 3.49 -14.19 -21.84
N GLU A 343 3.09 -12.93 -21.70
CA GLU A 343 3.99 -11.78 -21.63
C GLU A 343 4.25 -11.33 -20.18
N ALA A 344 3.96 -12.17 -19.18
CA ALA A 344 4.13 -11.83 -17.77
C ALA A 344 5.51 -11.26 -17.45
N GLU A 345 5.53 -10.32 -16.51
CA GLU A 345 6.74 -9.60 -16.11
C GLU A 345 7.39 -8.81 -17.24
N TRP A 346 6.56 -8.31 -18.16
CA TRP A 346 6.99 -7.58 -19.34
C TRP A 346 8.00 -6.48 -19.03
N LEU A 347 7.74 -5.65 -18.01
CA LEU A 347 8.64 -4.55 -17.65
C LEU A 347 9.99 -5.05 -17.12
N THR A 348 10.01 -6.16 -16.40
CA THR A 348 11.25 -6.80 -15.96
C THR A 348 12.07 -7.26 -17.17
N GLY A 349 11.44 -7.89 -18.16
CA GLY A 349 12.09 -8.27 -19.41
C GLY A 349 12.60 -7.07 -20.21
N ALA A 350 11.83 -5.98 -20.26
CA ALA A 350 12.21 -4.74 -20.92
C ALA A 350 13.42 -4.06 -20.27
N LEU A 351 13.50 -4.09 -18.93
CA LEU A 351 14.66 -3.60 -18.17
C LEU A 351 15.90 -4.48 -18.38
N ALA A 352 15.73 -5.80 -18.43
CA ALA A 352 16.82 -6.75 -18.68
C ALA A 352 17.47 -6.56 -20.06
N ALA A 353 16.67 -6.20 -21.07
CA ALA A 353 17.11 -6.01 -22.44
C ALA A 353 17.70 -4.61 -22.73
N ALA A 354 17.51 -3.65 -21.83
CA ALA A 354 17.94 -2.26 -22.03
C ALA A 354 19.34 -2.02 -21.43
N PRO A 355 20.12 -1.07 -22.00
CA PRO A 355 21.29 -0.56 -21.30
C PRO A 355 20.89 0.12 -20.00
N ARG A 356 21.77 0.12 -18.99
CA ARG A 356 21.55 0.81 -17.72
C ARG A 356 21.21 2.28 -17.97
N LEU A 357 20.06 2.72 -17.47
CA LEU A 357 19.59 4.09 -17.53
C LEU A 357 20.07 4.88 -16.31
N PRO A 358 20.17 6.22 -16.37
CA PRO A 358 20.55 7.06 -15.24
C PRO A 358 19.37 7.25 -14.27
N VAL A 359 18.82 6.16 -13.77
CA VAL A 359 17.66 6.16 -12.85
C VAL A 359 17.95 5.32 -11.62
N ARG A 360 17.38 5.72 -10.48
CA ARG A 360 17.44 4.99 -9.21
C ARG A 360 16.09 4.36 -8.91
N PHE A 361 16.10 3.12 -8.43
CA PHE A 361 14.90 2.40 -8.02
C PHE A 361 14.86 2.22 -6.51
N TRP A 362 13.73 2.56 -5.89
CA TRP A 362 13.40 2.21 -4.52
C TRP A 362 12.16 1.32 -4.51
N LEU A 363 12.35 0.06 -4.13
CA LEU A 363 11.35 -0.99 -4.20
C LEU A 363 11.02 -1.49 -2.79
N SER A 364 9.73 -1.58 -2.46
CA SER A 364 9.25 -2.14 -1.18
C SER A 364 8.09 -3.10 -1.41
N PHE A 365 8.05 -4.24 -0.71
CA PHE A 365 7.02 -5.27 -0.87
C PHE A 365 6.61 -5.90 0.46
N GLY A 366 5.33 -6.23 0.63
CA GLY A 366 4.87 -6.98 1.79
C GLY A 366 5.22 -8.45 1.71
N GLU A 367 5.74 -9.01 2.80
CA GLU A 367 6.07 -10.44 2.93
C GLU A 367 4.84 -11.35 2.66
N GLN A 368 3.62 -10.84 2.89
CA GLN A 368 2.39 -11.59 2.69
C GLN A 368 1.89 -11.55 1.23
N GLU A 369 2.56 -10.86 0.31
CA GLU A 369 2.11 -10.69 -1.06
C GLU A 369 2.51 -11.84 -2.01
N TRP A 370 2.05 -13.06 -1.74
CA TRP A 370 2.50 -14.28 -2.45
C TRP A 370 2.38 -14.25 -3.98
N VAL A 371 1.50 -13.40 -4.54
CA VAL A 371 1.36 -13.21 -6.00
C VAL A 371 2.42 -12.23 -6.54
N ALA A 372 2.67 -11.12 -5.84
CA ALA A 372 3.55 -10.06 -6.33
C ALA A 372 5.02 -10.30 -5.97
N LEU A 373 5.28 -10.89 -4.81
CA LEU A 373 6.62 -11.04 -4.24
C LEU A 373 7.58 -11.86 -5.13
N PRO A 374 7.17 -12.96 -5.78
CA PRO A 374 8.06 -13.68 -6.70
C PRO A 374 8.53 -12.83 -7.88
N ALA A 375 7.62 -12.06 -8.50
CA ALA A 375 7.97 -11.16 -9.61
C ALA A 375 8.86 -10.00 -9.13
N ALA A 376 8.62 -9.48 -7.92
CA ALA A 376 9.44 -8.45 -7.31
C ALA A 376 10.88 -8.91 -7.06
N ARG A 377 11.06 -10.14 -6.55
CA ARG A 377 12.40 -10.72 -6.30
C ARG A 377 13.16 -10.96 -7.61
N ARG A 378 12.48 -11.39 -8.68
CA ARG A 378 13.06 -11.49 -10.03
C ARG A 378 13.45 -10.13 -10.60
N LEU A 379 12.62 -9.10 -10.41
CA LEU A 379 12.96 -7.73 -10.79
C LEU A 379 14.22 -7.26 -10.06
N ARG A 380 14.32 -7.46 -8.74
CA ARG A 380 15.53 -7.14 -7.97
C ARG A 380 16.76 -7.80 -8.58
N GLU A 381 16.70 -9.10 -8.86
CA GLU A 381 17.81 -9.84 -9.48
C GLU A 381 18.18 -9.29 -10.87
N THR A 382 17.18 -8.93 -11.66
CA THR A 382 17.36 -8.29 -12.98
C THR A 382 18.01 -6.92 -12.86
N LEU A 383 17.59 -6.08 -11.91
CA LEU A 383 18.20 -4.77 -11.68
C LEU A 383 19.67 -4.91 -11.27
N THR A 384 19.99 -5.83 -10.37
CA THR A 384 21.38 -6.14 -10.01
C THR A 384 22.19 -6.60 -11.22
N ALA A 385 21.67 -7.54 -12.01
CA ALA A 385 22.35 -8.05 -13.21
C ALA A 385 22.54 -6.96 -14.29
N ALA A 386 21.64 -5.99 -14.36
CA ALA A 386 21.71 -4.83 -15.27
C ALA A 386 22.58 -3.68 -14.73
N GLY A 387 23.24 -3.85 -13.57
CA GLY A 387 24.18 -2.88 -12.99
C GLY A 387 23.54 -1.74 -12.20
N TYR A 388 22.28 -1.87 -11.76
CA TYR A 388 21.65 -0.94 -10.82
C TYR A 388 22.06 -1.27 -9.37
N ASP A 389 23.36 -1.14 -9.06
CA ASP A 389 23.91 -1.41 -7.74
C ASP A 389 23.40 -0.44 -6.65
N ASP A 390 22.80 0.67 -7.08
CA ASP A 390 22.17 1.71 -6.27
C ASP A 390 20.65 1.50 -6.08
N ALA A 391 20.07 0.42 -6.62
CA ALA A 391 18.68 0.06 -6.36
C ALA A 391 18.49 -0.43 -4.93
N VAL A 392 17.45 0.07 -4.25
CA VAL A 392 17.06 -0.37 -2.91
C VAL A 392 15.86 -1.32 -3.02
N TYR A 393 15.93 -2.45 -2.33
CA TYR A 393 14.84 -3.42 -2.24
C TYR A 393 14.58 -3.78 -0.78
N ARG A 394 13.32 -3.65 -0.35
CA ARG A 394 12.86 -3.92 1.02
C ARG A 394 11.67 -4.86 1.02
N GLU A 395 11.65 -5.78 1.98
CA GLU A 395 10.47 -6.56 2.35
C GLU A 395 10.02 -6.13 3.74
N PHE A 396 8.72 -5.89 3.93
CA PHE A 396 8.14 -5.50 5.22
C PHE A 396 7.10 -6.53 5.67
N ASN A 397 6.95 -6.70 6.98
CA ASN A 397 5.98 -7.62 7.53
C ASN A 397 4.54 -7.05 7.45
N GLY A 398 3.93 -7.24 6.30
CA GLY A 398 2.59 -6.75 5.97
C GLY A 398 2.14 -7.27 4.61
N GLY A 399 1.03 -6.72 4.13
CA GLY A 399 0.41 -7.09 2.86
C GLY A 399 0.40 -5.96 1.83
N HIS A 400 -0.58 -6.06 0.92
CA HIS A 400 -0.81 -5.10 -0.16
C HIS A 400 -1.74 -4.00 0.36
N ASP A 401 -1.18 -3.10 1.18
CA ASP A 401 -1.95 -2.29 2.12
C ASP A 401 -1.43 -0.86 2.27
N TYR A 402 -2.31 0.14 2.14
CA TYR A 402 -1.99 1.55 2.36
C TYR A 402 -1.49 1.85 3.78
N LEU A 403 -1.88 1.05 4.78
CA LEU A 403 -1.30 1.16 6.13
C LEU A 403 0.23 0.96 6.09
N CYS A 404 0.68 -0.06 5.36
CA CYS A 404 2.10 -0.38 5.25
C CYS A 404 2.81 0.64 4.34
N TRP A 405 2.20 0.94 3.18
CA TRP A 405 2.78 1.84 2.19
C TRP A 405 3.01 3.25 2.72
N ARG A 406 2.23 3.71 3.70
CA ARG A 406 2.47 4.99 4.40
C ARG A 406 3.90 5.10 4.96
N THR A 407 4.40 4.05 5.59
CA THR A 407 5.75 4.07 6.20
C THR A 407 6.82 3.90 5.13
N GLU A 408 6.61 2.96 4.21
CA GLU A 408 7.55 2.74 3.10
C GLU A 408 7.67 3.96 2.16
N LEU A 409 6.62 4.79 2.07
CA LEU A 409 6.66 6.04 1.30
C LEU A 409 7.58 7.06 2.00
N ALA A 410 7.48 7.17 3.32
CA ALA A 410 8.36 8.04 4.11
C ALA A 410 9.83 7.63 3.94
N ASP A 411 10.13 6.34 4.15
CA ASP A 411 11.49 5.80 4.04
C ASP A 411 12.06 5.99 2.63
N GLY A 412 11.28 5.71 1.59
CA GLY A 412 11.74 5.85 0.21
C GLY A 412 11.94 7.30 -0.22
N LEU A 413 11.09 8.23 0.24
CA LEU A 413 11.29 9.66 -0.02
C LEU A 413 12.57 10.15 0.65
N VAL A 414 12.81 9.78 1.91
CA VAL A 414 14.06 10.09 2.62
C VAL A 414 15.25 9.50 1.87
N GLY A 415 15.20 8.22 1.50
CA GLY A 415 16.31 7.56 0.80
C GLY A 415 16.65 8.17 -0.56
N LEU A 416 15.66 8.64 -1.31
CA LEU A 416 15.87 9.23 -2.64
C LEU A 416 16.19 10.73 -2.61
N LEU A 417 15.67 11.49 -1.64
CA LEU A 417 15.77 12.96 -1.62
C LEU A 417 16.71 13.51 -0.54
N SER A 418 17.26 12.69 0.36
CA SER A 418 18.16 13.16 1.40
C SER A 418 19.36 13.94 0.82
N PRO A 419 19.74 15.08 1.43
CA PRO A 419 20.90 15.88 1.02
C PRO A 419 22.22 15.08 0.99
N ASP A 420 22.34 14.08 1.85
CA ASP A 420 23.53 13.24 2.03
C ASP A 420 23.57 12.01 1.09
N GLY A 421 22.73 11.97 0.06
CA GLY A 421 22.68 10.91 -0.97
C GLY A 421 23.97 10.72 -1.78
N ALA A 422 25.03 11.48 -1.48
CA ALA A 422 26.39 11.27 -1.99
C ALA A 422 27.33 10.54 -1.01
N ALA A 423 26.94 10.29 0.26
CA ALA A 423 27.87 9.84 1.29
C ALA A 423 27.43 8.69 2.21
N SER A 424 26.17 8.22 2.21
CA SER A 424 25.80 7.06 3.06
C SER A 424 25.98 5.72 2.34
N ARG A 425 27.24 5.34 2.14
CA ARG A 425 27.63 3.93 2.03
C ARG A 425 27.44 3.27 3.40
N THR A 426 26.82 2.09 3.41
CA THR A 426 26.90 1.06 4.46
C THR A 426 26.49 1.47 5.89
N ALA A 427 25.23 1.21 6.24
CA ALA A 427 24.91 0.58 7.52
C ALA A 427 24.30 -0.78 7.21
N GLN A 428 25.20 -1.75 7.29
CA GLN A 428 25.08 -3.14 6.90
C GLN A 428 24.18 -3.90 7.88
N THR A 429 23.42 -4.84 7.35
CA THR A 429 23.03 -6.09 8.02
C THR A 429 24.05 -6.53 9.09
N ALA A 430 23.62 -6.58 10.36
CA ALA A 430 24.00 -7.57 11.38
C ALA A 430 23.70 -7.04 12.80
N ALA A 431 22.59 -7.50 13.38
CA ALA A 431 22.50 -8.00 14.76
C ALA A 431 21.22 -8.83 14.87
#